data_AF-A0A2R6C8N1-F1
#
_entry.id   AF-A0A2R6C8N1-F1
#
_cell.length_a   1.000
_cell.length_b   1.000
_cell.length_c   1.000
_cell.angle_alpha   90.00
_cell.angle_beta   90.00
_cell.angle_gamma   90.00
#
_symmetry.space_group_name_H-M   'P 1'
#
loop_
_entity.id
_entity.type
_entity.pdbx_description
1 polymer ?
#
loop_
_entity_poly.entity_id
_entity_poly.type
_entity_poly.pdbx_seq_one_letter_code
_entity_poly.pdbx_strand_id
1 'polypeptide(L)'
;MFLSIKELSHRVLKENIVYIDFEHERLMGLDAVHLEDMLKVYYELYSPSEKFPIYLFLNEVQNVKDWDKWVRRVQADGRYRIYLTRSSSKLSSREIATSLRGRSVSYTGFSVQF
;
A
#
# COMPACT_ATOMS: atom_id res chain seq x y z
N MET A 1 -8.94 0.33 6.28
CA MET A 1 -7.85 -0.68 6.26
C MET A 1 -7.90 -1.64 7.46
N PHE A 2 -8.03 -1.15 8.70
CA PHE A 2 -7.98 -1.99 9.90
C PHE A 2 -8.88 -3.24 9.88
N LEU A 3 -10.17 -3.10 9.52
CA LEU A 3 -11.09 -4.24 9.44
C LEU A 3 -10.64 -5.29 8.42
N SER A 4 -10.15 -4.86 7.25
CA SER A 4 -9.63 -5.75 6.22
C SER A 4 -8.41 -6.54 6.71
N ILE A 5 -7.49 -5.88 7.42
CA ILE A 5 -6.32 -6.53 8.02
C ILE A 5 -6.75 -7.55 9.07
N LYS A 6 -7.71 -7.19 9.94
CA LYS A 6 -8.25 -8.08 10.97
C LYS A 6 -8.83 -9.36 10.36
N GLU A 7 -9.70 -9.22 9.36
CA GLU A 7 -10.29 -10.37 8.67
C GLU A 7 -9.25 -11.23 7.93
N LEU A 8 -8.28 -10.60 7.28
CA LEU A 8 -7.19 -11.32 6.60
C LEU A 8 -6.31 -12.08 7.58
N SER A 9 -6.03 -11.52 8.76
CA SER A 9 -5.17 -12.16 9.77
C SER A 9 -5.71 -13.49 10.29
N HIS A 10 -7.01 -13.78 10.07
CA HIS A 10 -7.62 -15.08 10.37
C HIS A 10 -7.39 -16.13 9.27
N ARG A 11 -6.96 -15.72 8.06
CA ARG A 11 -6.87 -16.57 6.87
C ARG A 11 -5.46 -16.68 6.28
N VAL A 12 -4.60 -15.70 6.55
CA VAL A 12 -3.21 -15.67 6.07
C VAL A 12 -2.25 -15.45 7.23
N LEU A 13 -0.99 -15.84 7.06
CA LEU A 13 0.04 -15.62 8.07
C LEU A 13 0.28 -14.12 8.27
N LYS A 14 0.54 -13.73 9.52
CA LYS A 14 0.84 -12.32 9.86
C LYS A 14 2.03 -11.78 9.08
N GLU A 15 3.03 -12.61 8.82
CA GLU A 15 4.21 -12.25 8.03
C GLU A 15 3.89 -11.93 6.57
N ASN A 16 2.77 -12.43 6.03
CA ASN A 16 2.29 -12.08 4.70
C ASN A 16 1.51 -10.76 4.68
N ILE A 17 1.35 -10.07 5.81
CA ILE A 17 0.62 -8.81 5.91
C ILE A 17 1.58 -7.70 6.35
N VAL A 18 1.74 -6.68 5.52
CA VAL A 18 2.52 -5.48 5.83
C VAL A 18 1.57 -4.29 5.87
N TYR A 19 1.60 -3.52 6.94
CA TYR A 19 0.84 -2.28 7.10
C TYR A 19 1.77 -1.14 7.47
N ILE A 20 1.69 -0.03 6.73
CA ILE A 20 2.50 1.17 6.97
C ILE A 20 1.64 2.40 6.76
N ASP A 21 1.82 3.37 7.65
CA ASP A 21 1.12 4.64 7.64
C ASP A 21 2.10 5.79 7.43
N PHE A 22 2.05 6.41 6.24
CA PHE A 22 2.98 7.46 5.83
C PHE A 22 2.64 8.86 6.38
N GLU A 23 1.69 8.98 7.32
CA GLU A 23 1.48 10.22 8.08
C GLU A 23 2.44 10.39 9.26
N HIS A 24 3.09 9.32 9.72
CA HIS A 24 3.99 9.39 10.87
C HIS A 24 5.18 10.33 10.60
N GLU A 25 5.50 11.24 11.53
CA GLU A 25 6.56 12.26 11.32
C GLU A 25 7.95 11.70 11.02
N ARG A 26 8.23 10.44 11.41
CA ARG A 26 9.52 9.78 11.11
C ARG A 26 9.66 9.35 9.65
N LEU A 27 8.55 9.34 8.90
CA LEU A 27 8.46 8.92 7.51
C LEU A 27 8.34 10.14 6.57
N MET A 28 8.74 11.32 7.03
CA MET A 28 8.80 12.51 6.19
C MET A 28 9.94 12.42 5.17
N GLY A 29 9.69 12.92 3.95
CA GLY A 29 10.71 13.04 2.91
C GLY A 29 11.05 11.74 2.18
N LEU A 30 10.23 10.69 2.34
CA LEU A 30 10.44 9.42 1.64
C LEU A 30 10.19 9.52 0.14
N ASP A 31 10.82 8.61 -0.60
CA ASP A 31 10.60 8.41 -2.02
C ASP A 31 10.55 6.91 -2.37
N ALA A 32 10.41 6.61 -3.67
CA ALA A 32 10.39 5.25 -4.21
C ALA A 32 11.61 4.39 -3.84
N VAL A 33 12.79 4.96 -3.60
CA VAL A 33 13.98 4.21 -3.20
C VAL A 33 13.80 3.71 -1.77
N HIS A 34 13.29 4.56 -0.88
CA HIS A 34 13.02 4.18 0.50
C HIS A 34 11.92 3.11 0.61
N LEU A 35 10.92 3.12 -0.29
CA LEU A 35 9.93 2.04 -0.36
C LEU A 35 10.55 0.70 -0.77
N GLU A 36 11.60 0.72 -1.60
CA GLU A 36 12.33 -0.49 -1.94
C GLU A 36 13.16 -1.00 -0.77
N ASP A 37 13.85 -0.11 -0.07
CA ASP A 37 14.63 -0.47 1.11
C ASP A 37 13.74 -1.04 2.22
N MET A 38 12.53 -0.49 2.40
CA MET A 38 11.50 -1.04 3.27
C MET A 38 11.14 -2.49 2.92
N LEU A 39 11.00 -2.84 1.62
CA LEU A 39 10.76 -4.24 1.22
C LEU A 39 11.97 -5.13 1.50
N LYS A 40 13.19 -4.65 1.28
CA LYS A 40 14.41 -5.41 1.61
C LYS A 40 14.44 -5.75 3.10
N VAL A 41 14.25 -4.74 3.96
CA VAL A 41 14.19 -4.92 5.42
C VAL A 41 13.06 -5.87 5.81
N TYR A 42 11.90 -5.78 5.17
CA TYR A 42 10.80 -6.72 5.40
C TYR A 42 11.22 -8.18 5.14
N TYR A 43 11.90 -8.46 4.02
CA TYR A 43 12.39 -9.81 3.71
C TYR A 43 13.59 -10.26 4.57
N GLU A 44 14.36 -9.33 5.13
CA GLU A 44 15.42 -9.65 6.09
C GLU A 44 14.85 -10.04 7.46
N LEU A 45 13.75 -9.40 7.87
CA LEU A 45 13.13 -9.62 9.18
C LEU A 45 12.11 -10.77 9.20
N TYR A 46 11.49 -11.07 8.06
CA TYR A 46 10.38 -12.01 7.98
C TYR A 46 10.55 -12.99 6.82
N SER A 47 10.04 -14.20 7.00
CA SER A 47 10.02 -15.26 5.96
C SER A 47 8.59 -15.56 5.53
N PRO A 48 7.95 -14.69 4.71
CA PRO A 48 6.54 -14.86 4.35
C PRO A 48 6.30 -16.16 3.59
N SER A 49 5.13 -16.77 3.79
CA SER A 49 4.79 -18.03 3.14
C SER A 49 4.58 -17.85 1.65
N GLU A 50 5.24 -18.69 0.85
CA GLU A 50 5.05 -18.79 -0.60
C GLU A 50 3.61 -19.16 -1.01
N LYS A 51 2.83 -19.77 -0.12
CA LYS A 51 1.44 -20.20 -0.42
C LYS A 51 0.46 -19.04 -0.52
N PHE A 52 0.77 -17.89 0.09
CA PHE A 52 -0.10 -16.73 0.12
C PHE A 52 0.59 -15.54 -0.53
N PRO A 53 -0.16 -14.63 -1.18
CA PRO A 53 0.43 -13.39 -1.63
C PRO A 53 0.83 -12.52 -0.43
N ILE A 54 1.66 -11.52 -0.68
CA ILE A 54 2.01 -10.50 0.31
C ILE A 54 1.00 -9.36 0.19
N TYR A 55 0.30 -9.08 1.27
CA TYR A 55 -0.69 -8.01 1.36
C TYR A 55 -0.01 -6.75 1.85
N LEU A 56 0.19 -5.77 0.96
CA LEU A 56 0.76 -4.47 1.29
C LEU A 56 -0.37 -3.46 1.50
N PHE A 57 -0.53 -2.97 2.73
CA PHE A 57 -1.44 -1.89 3.08
C PHE A 57 -0.64 -0.60 3.29
N LEU A 58 -0.76 0.32 2.34
CA LEU A 58 -0.01 1.58 2.31
C LEU A 58 -0.97 2.75 2.55
N ASN A 59 -0.97 3.29 3.76
CA ASN A 59 -1.86 4.37 4.17
C ASN A 59 -1.21 5.74 3.89
N GLU A 60 -1.97 6.67 3.31
CA GLU A 60 -1.53 8.04 2.96
C GLU A 60 -0.29 8.08 2.05
N VAL A 61 -0.27 7.19 1.05
CA VAL A 61 0.88 6.95 0.16
C VAL A 61 1.33 8.18 -0.64
N GLN A 62 0.46 9.19 -0.81
CA GLN A 62 0.82 10.46 -1.47
C GLN A 62 1.88 11.27 -0.71
N ASN A 63 2.15 10.95 0.56
CA ASN A 63 3.24 11.56 1.32
C ASN A 63 4.63 11.07 0.87
N VAL A 64 4.68 10.03 0.03
CA VAL A 64 5.92 9.46 -0.50
C VAL A 64 6.12 9.91 -1.95
N LYS A 65 7.28 10.44 -2.30
CA LYS A 65 7.57 10.88 -3.67
C LYS A 65 7.74 9.67 -4.63
N ASP A 66 7.28 9.82 -5.88
CA ASP A 66 7.41 8.79 -6.96
C ASP A 66 6.79 7.41 -6.61
N TRP A 67 5.89 7.36 -5.62
CA TRP A 67 5.28 6.13 -5.11
C TRP A 67 4.53 5.32 -6.18
N ASP A 68 3.93 6.00 -7.16
CA ASP A 68 3.06 5.36 -8.14
C ASP A 68 3.85 4.49 -9.13
N LYS A 69 5.05 4.92 -9.52
CA LYS A 69 5.98 4.12 -10.33
C LYS A 69 6.41 2.87 -9.58
N TRP A 70 6.73 3.03 -8.28
CA TRP A 70 7.13 1.92 -7.44
C TRP A 70 6.00 0.90 -7.27
N VAL A 71 4.79 1.36 -6.93
CA VAL A 71 3.61 0.49 -6.78
C VAL A 71 3.33 -0.27 -8.06
N ARG A 72 3.39 0.37 -9.23
CA ARG A 72 3.16 -0.31 -10.51
C ARG A 72 4.18 -1.40 -10.79
N ARG A 73 5.47 -1.14 -10.50
CA ARG A 73 6.53 -2.16 -10.64
C ARG A 73 6.30 -3.33 -9.70
N VAL A 74 6.03 -3.07 -8.42
CA VAL A 74 5.79 -4.12 -7.41
C VAL A 74 4.51 -4.91 -7.71
N GLN A 75 3.45 -4.26 -8.19
CA GLN A 75 2.23 -4.95 -8.58
C GLN A 75 2.44 -5.88 -9.79
N ALA A 76 3.32 -5.51 -10.72
CA ALA A 76 3.61 -6.31 -11.91
C ALA A 76 4.30 -7.66 -11.58
N ASP A 77 4.95 -7.76 -10.43
CA ASP A 77 5.57 -9.00 -9.93
C ASP A 77 4.53 -10.09 -9.61
N GLY A 78 3.27 -9.73 -9.38
CA GLY A 78 2.17 -10.67 -9.15
C GLY A 78 2.16 -11.32 -7.76
N ARG A 79 3.24 -11.22 -6.98
CA ARG A 79 3.33 -11.67 -5.59
C ARG A 79 2.53 -10.81 -4.62
N TYR A 80 2.30 -9.55 -4.96
CA TYR A 80 1.76 -8.55 -4.06
C TYR A 80 0.29 -8.22 -4.31
N ARG A 81 -0.49 -8.13 -3.23
CA ARG A 81 -1.84 -7.54 -3.21
C ARG A 81 -1.75 -6.19 -2.49
N ILE A 82 -1.79 -5.12 -3.27
CA ILE A 82 -1.53 -3.76 -2.78
C ILE A 82 -2.85 -3.04 -2.55
N TYR A 83 -3.01 -2.49 -1.35
CA TYR A 83 -4.12 -1.66 -0.91
C TYR A 83 -3.57 -0.29 -0.57
N LEU A 84 -4.16 0.74 -1.16
CA LEU A 84 -3.73 2.13 -0.97
C LEU A 84 -4.87 2.93 -0.35
N THR A 85 -4.55 3.87 0.52
CA THR A 85 -5.45 4.99 0.86
C THR A 85 -4.77 6.31 0.55
N ARG A 86 -5.61 7.34 0.50
CA ARG A 86 -5.23 8.74 0.41
C ARG A 86 -6.37 9.55 1.02
N SER A 87 -6.04 10.56 1.83
CA SER A 87 -7.00 11.54 2.31
C SER A 87 -7.62 12.33 1.14
N SER A 88 -8.92 12.61 1.24
CA SER A 88 -9.69 13.27 0.18
C SER A 88 -9.29 14.73 -0.10
N SER A 89 -8.40 15.30 0.72
CA SER A 89 -8.10 16.73 0.78
C SER A 89 -7.15 17.24 -0.31
N LYS A 90 -6.59 16.37 -1.17
CA LYS A 90 -5.61 16.83 -2.18
C LYS A 90 -5.83 16.53 -3.65
N LEU A 91 -6.66 15.56 -4.10
CA LEU A 91 -6.74 15.29 -5.55
C LEU A 91 -8.05 14.62 -6.00
N SER A 92 -8.58 15.12 -7.13
CA SER A 92 -9.74 14.61 -7.86
C SER A 92 -9.54 13.16 -8.32
N SER A 93 -10.59 12.36 -8.26
CA SER A 93 -10.64 10.94 -8.67
C SER A 93 -10.13 10.68 -10.10
N ARG A 94 -10.02 11.71 -10.94
CA ARG A 94 -9.52 11.66 -12.33
C ARG A 94 -8.02 11.36 -12.46
N GLU A 95 -7.20 11.77 -11.50
CA GLU A 95 -5.73 11.61 -11.58
C GLU A 95 -5.28 10.17 -11.26
N ILE A 96 -6.04 9.46 -10.41
CA ILE A 96 -5.78 8.05 -10.04
C ILE A 96 -5.97 7.13 -11.24
N ALA A 97 -7.08 7.29 -11.98
CA ALA A 97 -7.40 6.49 -13.16
C ALA A 97 -6.37 6.68 -14.29
N THR A 98 -5.78 7.87 -14.37
CA THR A 98 -4.80 8.22 -15.42
C THR A 98 -3.42 7.64 -15.10
N SER A 99 -3.04 7.60 -13.83
CA SER A 99 -1.83 6.93 -13.34
C SER A 99 -1.94 5.41 -13.54
N LEU A 100 -2.92 4.73 -12.93
CA LEU A 100 -2.91 3.27 -12.81
C LEU A 100 -3.49 2.47 -14.00
N ARG A 101 -3.58 3.08 -15.21
CA ARG A 101 -4.15 2.53 -16.46
C ARG A 101 -4.70 1.10 -16.37
N GLY A 102 -5.98 0.98 -16.03
CA GLY A 102 -6.82 -0.19 -16.34
C GLY A 102 -6.63 -1.46 -15.49
N ARG A 103 -5.72 -1.50 -14.50
CA ARG A 103 -5.51 -2.68 -13.62
C ARG A 103 -5.88 -2.46 -12.16
N SER A 104 -6.51 -1.34 -11.84
CA SER A 104 -6.91 -0.97 -10.47
C SER A 104 -8.42 -0.79 -10.37
N VAL A 105 -9.05 -1.43 -9.38
CA VAL A 105 -10.39 -1.05 -8.92
C VAL A 105 -10.20 0.09 -7.92
N SER A 106 -10.61 1.30 -8.28
CA SER A 106 -10.59 2.45 -7.37
C SER A 106 -11.86 2.42 -6.51
N TYR A 107 -11.71 2.22 -5.20
CA TYR A 107 -12.79 2.39 -4.23
C TYR A 107 -12.58 3.70 -3.48
N THR A 108 -13.39 4.71 -3.79
CA THR A 108 -13.42 5.96 -3.03
C THR A 108 -14.38 5.81 -1.87
N GLY A 109 -13.84 5.67 -0.64
CA GLY A 109 -14.63 5.76 0.58
C GLY A 109 -15.00 7.21 0.84
N PHE A 110 -16.30 7.53 0.82
CA PHE A 110 -16.79 8.82 1.28
C PHE A 110 -16.75 8.84 2.81
N SER A 111 -16.04 9.79 3.40
CA SER A 111 -16.10 10.03 4.85
C SER A 111 -17.49 10.56 5.21
N VAL A 112 -18.22 9.85 6.06
CA VAL A 112 -19.42 10.39 6.70
C VAL A 112 -18.94 11.27 7.85
N GLN A 113 -19.19 12.57 7.77
CA GLN A 113 -19.00 13.48 8.91
C GLN A 113 -20.20 13.32 9.85
N PHE A 114 -19.93 13.09 11.13
CA PHE A 114 -20.88 13.29 12.22
C PHE A 114 -20.62 14.64 12.87
#